data_AF-A0A1W9NTU4-F1
#
_entry.id   AF-A0A1W9NTU4-F1
#
_cell.length_a   1.000
_cell.length_b   1.000
_cell.length_c   1.000
_cell.angle_alpha   90.00
_cell.angle_beta   90.00
_cell.angle_gamma   90.00
#
_symmetry.space_group_name_H-M   'P 1'
#
loop_
_entity.id
_entity.type
_entity.pdbx_description
1 polymer ?
#
loop_
_entity_poly.entity_id
_entity_poly.type
_entity_poly.pdbx_seq_one_letter_code
_entity_poly.pdbx_strand_id
1 'polypeptide(L)'
;MDFSSLETWGYLAVAFFSFGGSLFIVAAAGVFSYMGHMDLTTALLVAMVANFMGDNFLFYLGKYHKKDIQPYFAKHKRKIALATLILRRYGVLAIFIQKFLYGVKTYYASETIIALFTYIQAKPWIAPLAMVTVLGTLWFVVSRMTKRKEK
;
A
#
# COMPACT_ATOMS: atom_id res chain seq x y z
N MET A 1 -26.89 -12.56 -11.46
CA MET A 1 -25.61 -11.86 -11.39
C MET A 1 -24.60 -12.79 -12.03
N ASP A 2 -24.20 -12.50 -13.27
CA ASP A 2 -23.32 -13.39 -14.03
C ASP A 2 -21.87 -13.18 -13.59
N PHE A 3 -21.30 -14.19 -12.95
CA PHE A 3 -19.95 -14.17 -12.36
C PHE A 3 -18.83 -14.47 -13.38
N SER A 4 -19.05 -14.20 -14.67
CA SER A 4 -18.26 -14.76 -15.78
C SER A 4 -17.31 -13.78 -16.49
N SER A 5 -17.27 -12.49 -16.12
CA SER A 5 -16.46 -11.47 -16.82
C SER A 5 -15.26 -10.99 -16.00
N LEU A 6 -14.14 -10.72 -16.68
CA LEU A 6 -12.88 -10.17 -16.16
C LEU A 6 -13.07 -9.01 -15.16
N GLU A 7 -14.14 -8.24 -15.32
CA GLU A 7 -14.52 -7.10 -14.49
C GLU A 7 -14.79 -7.50 -13.03
N THR A 8 -15.44 -8.64 -12.79
CA THR A 8 -15.76 -9.12 -11.44
C THR A 8 -14.48 -9.42 -10.65
N TRP A 9 -13.48 -9.99 -11.32
CA TRP A 9 -12.15 -10.23 -10.76
C TRP A 9 -11.38 -8.92 -10.52
N GLY A 10 -11.60 -7.92 -11.38
CA GLY A 10 -11.08 -6.57 -11.18
C GLY A 10 -11.57 -5.95 -9.86
N TYR A 11 -12.88 -5.95 -9.61
CA TYR A 11 -13.44 -5.43 -8.35
C TYR A 11 -12.99 -6.23 -7.12
N LEU A 12 -12.86 -7.56 -7.25
CA LEU A 12 -12.41 -8.42 -6.16
C LEU A 12 -10.93 -8.18 -5.84
N ALA A 13 -10.10 -7.98 -6.87
CA ALA A 13 -8.70 -7.57 -6.69
C ALA A 13 -8.62 -6.20 -6.00
N VAL A 14 -9.43 -5.22 -6.42
CA VAL A 14 -9.53 -3.93 -5.74
C VAL A 14 -9.90 -4.12 -4.27
N ALA A 15 -10.91 -4.91 -3.95
CA ALA A 15 -11.31 -5.19 -2.57
C ALA A 15 -10.14 -5.78 -1.75
N PHE A 16 -9.51 -6.84 -2.25
CA PHE A 16 -8.46 -7.56 -1.53
C PHE A 16 -7.22 -6.68 -1.28
N PHE A 17 -6.75 -5.96 -2.31
CA PHE A 17 -5.56 -5.11 -2.17
C PHE A 17 -5.86 -3.79 -1.44
N SER A 18 -7.09 -3.28 -1.50
CA SER A 18 -7.51 -2.12 -0.71
C SER A 18 -7.74 -2.46 0.76
N PHE A 19 -7.99 -3.72 1.11
CA PHE A 19 -8.10 -4.17 2.50
C PHE A 19 -6.86 -3.81 3.35
N GLY A 20 -5.66 -3.82 2.74
CA GLY A 20 -4.43 -3.39 3.41
C GLY A 20 -4.13 -1.89 3.34
N GLY A 21 -5.02 -1.07 2.76
CA GLY A 21 -4.85 0.37 2.60
C GLY A 21 -4.02 0.82 1.40
N SER A 22 -3.91 0.00 0.34
CA SER A 22 -3.08 0.37 -0.82
C SER A 22 -3.74 1.46 -1.69
N LEU A 23 -3.04 2.59 -1.86
CA LEU A 23 -3.42 3.65 -2.81
C LEU A 23 -3.13 3.26 -4.27
N PHE A 24 -2.16 2.37 -4.47
CA PHE A 24 -1.73 1.91 -5.79
C PHE A 24 -2.85 1.16 -6.54
N ILE A 25 -3.59 0.28 -5.86
CA ILE A 25 -4.66 -0.48 -6.53
C ILE A 25 -5.81 0.42 -6.97
N VAL A 26 -6.09 1.49 -6.20
CA VAL A 26 -7.12 2.47 -6.55
C VAL A 26 -6.67 3.32 -7.75
N ALA A 27 -5.38 3.67 -7.81
CA ALA A 27 -4.83 4.34 -8.99
C ALA A 27 -4.90 3.44 -10.24
N ALA A 28 -4.53 2.16 -10.11
CA ALA A 28 -4.64 1.19 -11.19
C ALA A 28 -6.10 1.00 -11.64
N ALA A 29 -7.04 0.92 -10.68
CA ALA A 29 -8.48 0.88 -10.95
C ALA A 29 -8.95 2.09 -11.76
N GLY A 30 -8.42 3.29 -11.47
CA GLY A 30 -8.67 4.50 -12.25
C GLY A 30 -8.21 4.38 -13.72
N VAL A 31 -7.02 3.83 -13.94
CA VAL A 31 -6.50 3.58 -15.30
C VAL A 31 -7.36 2.56 -16.05
N PHE A 32 -7.72 1.45 -15.40
CA PHE A 32 -8.58 0.44 -16.00
C PHE A 32 -9.99 0.94 -16.29
N SER A 33 -10.51 1.85 -15.45
CA SER A 33 -11.79 2.49 -15.71
C SER A 33 -11.72 3.46 -16.90
N TYR A 34 -10.64 4.22 -17.01
CA TYR A 34 -10.40 5.06 -18.19
C TYR A 34 -10.31 4.25 -19.50
N MET A 35 -9.79 3.02 -19.43
CA MET A 35 -9.77 2.09 -20.57
C MET A 35 -11.14 1.45 -20.86
N GLY A 36 -12.18 1.75 -20.09
CA GLY A 36 -13.54 1.24 -20.29
C GLY A 36 -13.76 -0.19 -19.79
N HIS A 37 -12.83 -0.76 -19.01
CA HIS A 37 -12.91 -2.13 -18.50
C HIS A 37 -13.54 -2.24 -17.10
N MET A 38 -13.86 -1.12 -16.46
CA MET A 38 -14.41 -1.11 -15.10
C MET A 38 -15.12 0.21 -14.80
N ASP A 39 -16.20 0.16 -14.01
CA ASP A 39 -16.86 1.36 -13.51
C ASP A 39 -16.08 1.92 -12.30
N LEU A 40 -15.66 3.18 -12.42
CA LEU A 40 -14.85 3.86 -11.40
C LEU A 40 -15.62 3.96 -10.09
N THR A 41 -16.91 4.29 -10.16
CA THR A 41 -17.76 4.52 -8.98
C THR A 41 -17.84 3.26 -8.14
N THR A 42 -18.14 2.13 -8.79
CA THR A 42 -18.22 0.82 -8.15
C THR A 42 -16.88 0.40 -7.55
N ALA A 43 -15.77 0.59 -8.28
CA ALA A 43 -14.45 0.26 -7.78
C ALA A 43 -14.05 1.08 -6.54
N LEU A 44 -14.36 2.38 -6.52
CA LEU A 44 -14.11 3.24 -5.37
C LEU A 44 -14.95 2.85 -4.16
N LEU A 45 -16.24 2.54 -4.35
CA LEU A 45 -17.10 2.09 -3.26
C LEU A 45 -16.60 0.78 -2.65
N VAL A 46 -16.25 -0.20 -3.49
CA VAL A 46 -15.67 -1.47 -3.05
C VAL A 46 -14.36 -1.25 -2.29
N ALA A 47 -13.47 -0.40 -2.83
CA ALA A 47 -12.21 -0.06 -2.16
C ALA A 47 -12.44 0.60 -0.79
N MET A 48 -13.41 1.53 -0.69
CA MET A 48 -13.74 2.21 0.56
C MET A 48 -14.25 1.24 1.63
N VAL A 49 -15.19 0.36 1.26
CA VAL A 49 -15.74 -0.64 2.19
C VAL A 49 -14.66 -1.63 2.62
N ALA A 50 -13.88 -2.15 1.68
CA ALA A 50 -12.81 -3.09 1.98
C ALA A 50 -11.72 -2.48 2.86
N ASN A 51 -11.31 -1.24 2.58
CA ASN A 51 -10.33 -0.52 3.40
C ASN A 51 -10.86 -0.23 4.81
N PHE A 52 -12.15 0.13 4.94
CA PHE A 52 -12.78 0.29 6.25
C PHE A 52 -12.80 -1.03 7.03
N MET A 53 -13.14 -2.14 6.39
CA MET A 53 -13.08 -3.47 7.01
C MET A 53 -11.66 -3.84 7.43
N GLY A 54 -10.67 -3.52 6.60
CA GLY A 54 -9.25 -3.71 6.88
C GLY A 54 -8.75 -2.96 8.10
N ASP A 55 -9.09 -1.66 8.21
CA ASP A 55 -8.75 -0.84 9.38
C ASP A 55 -9.36 -1.40 10.67
N ASN A 56 -10.62 -1.85 10.61
CA ASN A 56 -11.27 -2.49 11.75
C ASN A 56 -10.57 -3.81 12.11
N PHE A 57 -10.24 -4.63 11.11
CA PHE A 57 -9.52 -5.88 11.31
C PHE A 57 -8.17 -5.65 11.99
N LEU A 58 -7.37 -4.69 11.49
CA LEU A 58 -6.08 -4.33 12.07
C LEU A 58 -6.22 -3.75 13.49
N PHE A 59 -7.26 -2.95 13.73
CA PHE A 59 -7.57 -2.44 15.06
C PHE A 59 -7.84 -3.57 16.06
N TYR A 60 -8.69 -4.53 15.68
CA TYR A 60 -8.98 -5.68 16.54
C TYR A 60 -7.77 -6.57 16.75
N LEU A 61 -6.98 -6.82 15.69
CA LEU A 61 -5.74 -7.59 15.80
C LEU A 61 -4.78 -6.95 16.78
N GLY A 62 -4.58 -5.62 16.69
CA GLY A 62 -3.76 -4.85 17.63
C GLY A 62 -4.34 -4.79 19.05
N LYS A 63 -5.67 -4.86 19.20
CA LYS A 63 -6.34 -4.84 20.51
C LYS A 63 -6.21 -6.17 21.26
N TYR A 64 -6.32 -7.30 20.56
CA TYR A 64 -6.32 -8.63 21.17
C TYR A 64 -4.93 -9.26 21.27
N HIS A 65 -4.02 -8.99 20.34
CA HIS A 65 -2.66 -9.56 20.32
C HIS A 65 -1.60 -8.59 20.89
N LYS A 66 -1.97 -7.82 21.93
CA LYS A 66 -1.10 -6.77 22.52
C LYS A 66 0.25 -7.30 23.00
N LYS A 67 0.26 -8.51 23.56
CA LYS A 67 1.47 -9.14 24.11
C LYS A 67 2.50 -9.43 23.01
N ASP A 68 2.02 -9.81 21.83
CA ASP A 68 2.87 -10.17 20.70
C ASP A 68 3.43 -8.93 19.98
N ILE A 69 2.67 -7.83 19.94
CA ILE A 69 3.08 -6.58 19.28
C ILE A 69 3.90 -5.65 20.19
N GLN A 70 3.75 -5.73 21.51
CA GLN A 70 4.51 -4.92 22.48
C GLN A 70 6.03 -4.91 22.28
N PRO A 71 6.72 -6.04 22.01
CA PRO A 71 8.17 -6.03 21.79
C PRO A 71 8.58 -5.18 20.57
N TYR A 72 7.79 -5.14 19.50
CA TYR A 72 8.05 -4.31 18.31
C TYR A 72 8.02 -2.81 18.65
N PHE A 73 7.20 -2.43 19.62
CA PHE A 73 7.03 -1.06 20.07
C PHE A 73 8.05 -0.63 21.13
N ALA A 74 8.80 -1.57 21.72
CA ALA A 74 9.76 -1.28 22.78
C ALA A 74 10.86 -0.29 22.35
N LYS A 75 11.24 -0.29 21.06
CA LYS A 75 12.22 0.65 20.49
C LYS A 75 11.68 2.06 20.28
N HIS A 76 10.36 2.25 20.23
CA HIS A 76 9.70 3.51 19.85
C HIS A 76 8.79 4.10 20.94
N LYS A 77 9.02 3.74 22.21
CA LYS A 77 8.20 4.14 23.37
C LYS A 77 7.87 5.65 23.41
N ARG A 78 8.85 6.52 23.12
CA ARG A 78 8.65 7.98 23.13
C ARG A 78 7.63 8.46 22.09
N LYS A 79 7.68 7.90 20.87
CA LYS A 79 6.74 8.26 19.79
C LYS A 79 5.33 7.76 20.10
N ILE A 80 5.21 6.59 20.73
CA ILE A 80 3.93 6.01 21.13
C ILE A 80 3.30 6.78 22.28
N ALA A 81 4.11 7.21 23.27
CA ALA A 81 3.64 8.07 24.35
C ALA A 81 3.11 9.41 23.82
N LEU A 82 3.82 10.02 22.85
CA LEU A 82 3.37 11.24 22.18
C LEU A 82 2.04 11.01 21.42
N ALA A 83 1.94 9.94 20.64
CA ALA A 83 0.71 9.59 19.93
C ALA A 83 -0.46 9.39 20.91
N THR A 84 -0.22 8.73 22.04
CA THR A 84 -1.22 8.54 23.10
C THR A 84 -1.66 9.86 23.71
N LEU A 85 -0.74 10.82 23.91
CA LEU A 85 -1.07 12.15 24.43
C LEU A 85 -1.92 12.96 23.44
N ILE A 86 -1.58 12.91 22.15
CA ILE A 86 -2.36 13.56 21.08
C ILE A 86 -3.77 12.94 21.01
N LEU A 87 -3.87 11.61 21.04
CA LEU A 87 -5.16 10.91 21.06
C LEU A 87 -5.99 11.22 22.30
N ARG A 88 -5.37 11.38 23.48
CA ARG A 88 -6.09 11.81 24.69
C ARG A 88 -6.59 13.25 24.61
N ARG A 89 -5.87 14.16 23.95
CA ARG A 89 -6.24 15.57 23.83
C ARG A 89 -7.32 15.81 22.77
N TYR A 90 -7.21 15.17 21.61
CA TYR A 90 -8.07 15.45 20.44
C TYR A 90 -8.99 14.29 20.06
N GLY A 91 -8.81 13.10 20.62
CA GLY A 91 -9.67 11.94 20.39
C GLY A 91 -9.76 11.56 18.91
N VAL A 92 -11.00 11.41 18.44
CA VAL A 92 -11.33 11.01 17.07
C VAL A 92 -10.84 12.04 16.03
N LEU A 93 -10.81 13.33 16.37
CA LEU A 93 -10.33 14.37 15.45
C LEU A 93 -8.85 14.17 15.08
N ALA A 94 -8.02 13.69 16.00
CA ALA A 94 -6.62 13.39 15.66
C ALA A 94 -6.49 12.29 14.61
N ILE A 95 -7.31 11.24 14.70
CA ILE A 95 -7.32 10.13 13.74
C ILE A 95 -7.80 10.63 12.37
N PHE A 96 -8.85 11.46 12.37
CA PHE A 96 -9.37 12.08 11.15
C PHE A 96 -8.29 12.92 10.46
N ILE A 97 -7.68 13.87 11.17
CA ILE A 97 -6.61 14.73 10.64
C ILE A 97 -5.43 13.89 10.15
N GLN A 98 -5.02 12.85 10.89
CA GLN A 98 -3.95 11.95 10.47
C GLN A 98 -4.26 11.30 9.11
N LYS A 99 -5.50 10.86 8.90
CA LYS A 99 -5.89 10.19 7.65
C LYS A 99 -5.85 11.16 6.44
N PHE A 100 -6.21 12.43 6.64
CA PHE A 100 -6.05 13.47 5.62
C PHE A 100 -4.58 13.83 5.37
N LEU A 101 -3.78 13.99 6.43
CA LEU A 101 -2.35 14.26 6.32
C LEU A 101 -1.61 13.15 5.54
N TYR A 102 -2.04 11.90 5.69
CA TYR A 102 -1.50 10.79 4.90
C TYR A 102 -1.78 10.97 3.39
N GLY A 103 -3.00 11.37 3.01
CA GLY A 103 -3.33 11.68 1.62
C GLY A 103 -2.50 12.82 1.05
N VAL A 104 -2.37 13.91 1.81
CA VAL A 104 -1.54 15.07 1.43
C VAL A 104 -0.06 14.67 1.27
N LYS A 105 0.47 13.86 2.19
CA LYS A 105 1.85 13.33 2.07
C LYS A 105 2.05 12.56 0.77
N THR A 106 1.08 11.74 0.37
CA THR A 106 1.15 10.99 -0.88
C THR A 106 1.06 11.91 -2.10
N TYR A 107 0.24 12.96 -2.04
CA TYR A 107 0.18 13.96 -3.10
C TYR A 107 1.54 14.62 -3.34
N TYR A 108 2.20 15.11 -2.28
CA TYR A 108 3.54 15.69 -2.41
C TYR A 108 4.59 14.67 -2.88
N ALA A 109 4.46 13.40 -2.50
CA ALA A 109 5.34 12.35 -3.02
C ALA A 109 5.10 12.09 -4.52
N SER A 110 3.87 12.22 -5.02
CA SER A 110 3.54 12.00 -6.43
C SER A 110 4.27 12.96 -7.37
N GLU A 111 4.43 14.22 -6.98
CA GLU A 111 5.24 15.22 -7.71
C GLU A 111 6.67 14.71 -7.96
N THR A 112 7.32 14.20 -6.91
CA THR A 112 8.68 13.66 -7.02
C THR A 112 8.75 12.39 -7.87
N ILE A 113 7.72 11.55 -7.82
CA ILE A 113 7.62 10.35 -8.65
C ILE A 113 7.47 10.72 -10.13
N ILE A 114 6.63 11.70 -10.44
CA ILE A 114 6.43 12.18 -11.81
C ILE A 114 7.73 12.78 -12.35
N ALA A 115 8.44 13.59 -11.56
CA ALA A 115 9.73 14.15 -11.95
C ALA A 115 10.80 13.07 -12.20
N LEU A 116 10.80 12.00 -11.41
CA LEU A 116 11.66 10.85 -11.65
C LEU A 116 11.28 10.10 -12.94
N PHE A 117 9.98 9.92 -13.19
CA PHE A 117 9.49 9.22 -14.38
C PHE A 117 9.81 9.98 -15.67
N THR A 118 9.65 11.30 -15.67
CA THR A 118 10.03 12.15 -16.82
C THR A 118 11.54 12.13 -17.05
N TYR A 119 12.36 12.11 -15.98
CA TYR A 119 13.81 11.95 -16.11
C TYR A 119 14.21 10.62 -16.74
N ILE A 120 13.56 9.52 -16.35
CA ILE A 120 13.79 8.19 -16.92
C ILE A 120 13.34 8.14 -18.39
N GLN A 121 12.18 8.73 -18.73
CA GLN A 121 11.73 8.81 -20.11
C GLN A 121 12.66 9.65 -21.00
N ALA A 122 13.23 10.74 -20.45
CA ALA A 122 14.21 11.57 -21.16
C ALA A 122 15.52 10.81 -21.47
N LYS A 123 15.82 9.73 -20.74
CA LYS A 123 17.00 8.89 -20.94
C LYS A 123 16.63 7.40 -20.97
N PRO A 124 16.12 6.89 -22.12
CA PRO A 124 15.61 5.53 -22.24
C PRO A 124 16.60 4.42 -21.87
N TRP A 125 17.91 4.69 -21.87
CA TRP A 125 18.96 3.74 -21.46
C TRP A 125 19.02 3.47 -19.95
N ILE A 126 18.42 4.33 -19.12
CA ILE A 126 18.38 4.15 -17.66
C ILE A 126 17.50 2.95 -17.28
N ALA A 127 16.36 2.78 -17.95
CA ALA A 127 15.42 1.70 -17.67
C ALA A 127 16.01 0.28 -17.86
N PRO A 128 16.66 -0.07 -18.99
CA PRO A 128 17.30 -1.37 -19.14
C PRO A 128 18.48 -1.57 -18.19
N LEU A 129 19.26 -0.53 -17.87
CA LEU A 129 20.36 -0.61 -16.90
C LEU A 129 19.83 -0.90 -15.47
N ALA A 130 18.76 -0.22 -15.07
CA ALA A 130 18.07 -0.48 -13.81
C ALA A 130 17.50 -1.91 -13.77
N MET A 131 16.93 -2.40 -14.87
CA MET A 131 16.40 -3.75 -14.95
C MET A 131 17.50 -4.81 -14.80
N VAL A 132 18.64 -4.65 -15.49
CA VAL A 132 19.78 -5.58 -15.41
C VAL A 132 20.37 -5.61 -13.99
N THR A 133 20.45 -4.46 -13.32
CA THR A 133 20.97 -4.40 -11.93
C THR A 133 20.01 -5.04 -10.93
N VAL A 134 18.70 -4.82 -11.05
CA VAL A 134 17.68 -5.46 -10.19
C VAL A 134 17.62 -6.96 -10.42
N LEU A 135 17.58 -7.41 -11.68
CA LEU A 135 17.57 -8.84 -12.01
C LEU A 135 18.88 -9.53 -11.61
N GLY A 136 20.02 -8.86 -11.79
CA GLY A 136 21.33 -9.37 -11.39
C GLY A 136 21.48 -9.52 -9.87
N THR A 137 20.98 -8.55 -9.10
CA THR A 137 20.97 -8.64 -7.63
C THR A 137 20.01 -9.71 -7.11
N LEU A 138 18.81 -9.82 -7.69
CA LEU A 138 17.88 -10.93 -7.41
C LEU A 138 18.50 -12.29 -7.71
N TRP A 139 19.10 -12.46 -8.89
CA TRP A 139 19.80 -13.68 -9.27
C TRP A 139 20.96 -14.02 -8.31
N PHE A 140 21.76 -13.01 -7.92
CA PHE A 140 22.86 -13.19 -6.97
C PHE A 140 22.35 -13.65 -5.58
N VAL A 141 21.27 -13.06 -5.09
CA VAL A 141 20.66 -13.44 -3.81
C VAL A 141 20.05 -14.84 -3.88
N VAL A 142 19.31 -15.17 -4.94
CA VAL A 142 18.72 -16.50 -5.16
C VAL A 142 19.82 -17.56 -5.26
N SER A 143 20.86 -17.32 -6.07
CA SER A 143 21.98 -18.26 -6.21
C SER A 143 22.78 -18.48 -4.92
N ARG A 144 22.88 -17.46 -4.04
CA ARG A 144 23.45 -17.59 -2.69
C ARG A 144 22.58 -18.45 -1.77
N MET A 145 21.25 -18.37 -1.89
CA MET A 145 20.32 -19.15 -1.06
C MET A 145 20.24 -20.62 -1.49
N THR A 146 20.30 -20.90 -2.81
CA THR A 146 20.19 -22.27 -3.33
C THR A 146 21.44 -23.12 -3.06
N LYS A 147 22.64 -22.52 -2.92
CA LYS A 147 23.89 -23.25 -2.66
C LYS A 147 24.08 -23.78 -1.23
N ARG A 148 23.07 -23.69 -0.35
CA ARG A 148 23.18 -24.10 1.06
C ARG A 148 22.63 -25.50 1.39
N LYS A 149 22.37 -26.36 0.39
CA LYS A 149 21.90 -27.73 0.60
C LYS A 149 22.48 -28.74 -0.39
N GLU A 150 23.80 -28.81 -0.49
CA GLU A 150 24.43 -30.03 -1.00
C GLU A 150 25.77 -30.30 -0.27
N LYS A 151 25.68 -31.27 0.65
CA LYS A 151 26.71 -31.84 1.56
C LYS A 151 27.31 -30.93 2.63
#